data_AF-A0A3C1F925-F1
#
_entry.id   AF-A0A3C1F925-F1
#
_cell.length_a   1.000
_cell.length_b   1.000
_cell.length_c   1.000
_cell.angle_alpha   90.00
_cell.angle_beta   90.00
_cell.angle_gamma   90.00
#
_symmetry.space_group_name_H-M   'P 1'
#
loop_
_entity.id
_entity.type
_entity.pdbx_description
1 polymer ?
#
loop_
_entity_poly.entity_id
_entity_poly.type
_entity_poly.pdbx_seq_one_letter_code
_entity_poly.pdbx_strand_id
1 'polypeptide(L)'
;MESLQQLWTAVCAFASSPTLQHMYDVMNGFNTLVWGPPMIIILLFLGIYFTIRLHFLQKYTWPAMKLSVKKVESEGMVSSFGSLAVMIGATVGTGSIIGVTTAVAEGGPGALFWMVIAGFFNFAIKYGECMVAFKYRVRLPDGEYVGGP
;
A
#
# COMPACT_ATOMS: atom_id res chain seq x y z
N MET A 1 33.83 25.61 18.54
CA MET A 1 33.70 24.42 17.67
C MET A 1 33.84 23.12 18.46
N GLU A 2 34.78 23.04 19.42
CA GLU A 2 34.98 21.83 20.25
C GLU A 2 33.79 21.44 21.14
N SER A 3 33.00 22.41 21.63
CA SER A 3 31.80 22.15 22.44
C SER A 3 30.70 21.37 21.69
N LEU A 4 30.59 21.55 20.37
CA LEU A 4 29.61 20.83 19.55
C LEU A 4 30.04 19.38 19.27
N GLN A 5 31.34 19.11 19.15
CA GLN A 5 31.87 17.74 19.05
C GLN A 5 31.72 16.97 20.36
N GLN A 6 31.86 17.63 21.51
CA GLN A 6 31.59 17.01 22.81
C GLN A 6 30.10 16.65 22.99
N LEU A 7 29.19 17.53 22.57
CA LEU A 7 27.76 17.23 22.59
C LEU A 7 27.41 16.09 21.62
N TRP A 8 28.00 16.07 20.42
CA TRP A 8 27.79 14.99 19.45
C TRP A 8 28.29 13.64 19.95
N THR A 9 29.49 13.59 20.54
CA THR A 9 30.05 12.36 21.11
C THR A 9 29.28 11.86 22.33
N ALA A 10 28.77 12.78 23.17
CA ALA A 10 27.88 12.42 24.28
C ALA A 10 26.53 11.85 23.80
N VAL A 11 25.95 12.40 22.72
CA VAL A 11 24.73 11.86 22.09
C VAL A 11 24.99 10.50 21.45
N CYS A 12 26.10 10.32 20.74
CA CYS A 12 26.49 9.02 20.19
C CYS A 12 26.72 7.98 21.30
N ALA A 13 27.36 8.36 22.41
CA ALA A 13 27.59 7.49 23.56
C ALA A 13 26.29 7.10 24.27
N PHE A 14 25.31 8.01 24.35
CA PHE A 14 23.97 7.71 24.83
C PHE A 14 23.23 6.76 23.87
N ALA A 15 23.27 7.02 22.56
CA ALA A 15 22.65 6.18 21.53
C ALA A 15 23.25 4.76 21.48
N SER A 16 24.54 4.60 21.79
CA SER A 16 25.21 3.30 21.91
C SER A 16 25.17 2.73 23.33
N SER A 17 24.28 3.22 24.20
CA SER A 17 24.08 2.60 25.51
C SER A 17 23.47 1.20 25.35
N PRO A 18 23.90 0.22 26.17
CA PRO A 18 23.48 -1.17 26.02
C PRO A 18 21.97 -1.36 26.21
N THR A 19 21.33 -0.51 27.01
CA THR A 19 19.87 -0.52 27.19
C THR A 19 19.12 -0.09 25.92
N LEU A 20 19.60 0.93 25.20
CA LEU A 20 18.99 1.34 23.93
C LEU A 20 19.23 0.32 22.81
N GLN A 21 20.38 -0.34 22.81
CA GLN A 21 20.65 -1.43 21.85
C GLN A 21 19.73 -2.63 22.10
N HIS A 22 19.51 -3.03 23.35
CA HIS A 22 18.53 -4.08 23.65
C HIS A 22 17.11 -3.68 23.24
N MET A 23 16.70 -2.42 23.45
CA MET A 23 15.40 -1.93 22.98
C MET A 23 15.32 -1.92 21.45
N TYR A 24 16.38 -1.48 20.78
CA TYR A 24 16.48 -1.48 19.31
C TYR A 24 16.42 -2.89 18.73
N ASP A 25 17.14 -3.85 19.30
CA ASP A 25 17.17 -5.23 18.84
C ASP A 25 15.80 -5.90 19.01
N VAL A 26 15.10 -5.62 20.12
CA VAL A 26 13.72 -6.08 20.32
C VAL A 26 12.79 -5.48 19.27
N MET A 27 12.85 -4.16 19.05
CA MET A 27 12.03 -3.49 18.03
C MET A 27 12.33 -4.00 16.62
N ASN A 28 13.59 -4.23 16.29
CA ASN A 28 14.01 -4.74 15.00
C ASN A 28 13.60 -6.21 14.80
N GLY A 29 13.61 -7.01 15.86
CA GLY A 29 13.09 -8.38 15.86
C GLY A 29 11.59 -8.43 15.53
N PHE A 30 10.78 -7.55 16.15
CA PHE A 30 9.36 -7.42 15.79
C PHE A 30 9.18 -6.88 14.37
N ASN A 31 9.98 -5.90 13.97
CA ASN A 31 9.90 -5.30 12.64
C ASN A 31 10.16 -6.33 11.54
N THR A 32 11.20 -7.14 11.68
CA THR A 32 11.55 -8.19 10.70
C THR A 32 10.56 -9.35 10.69
N LEU A 33 9.94 -9.69 11.83
CA LEU A 33 8.91 -10.73 11.89
C LEU A 33 7.61 -10.28 11.22
N VAL A 34 7.17 -9.04 11.48
CA VAL A 34 5.95 -8.49 10.88
C VAL A 34 6.22 -8.06 9.45
N TRP A 35 7.10 -7.09 9.22
CA TRP A 35 7.31 -6.45 7.91
C TRP A 35 8.28 -7.19 6.99
N GLY A 36 8.86 -8.31 7.45
CA GLY A 36 9.78 -9.11 6.65
C GLY A 36 9.11 -10.21 5.83
N PRO A 37 9.77 -11.37 5.66
CA PRO A 37 9.30 -12.44 4.78
C PRO A 37 7.86 -12.94 5.03
N PRO A 38 7.37 -13.07 6.28
CA PRO A 38 6.03 -13.61 6.54
C PRO A 38 4.90 -12.79 5.91
N MET A 39 4.94 -11.46 6.02
CA MET A 39 3.90 -10.60 5.43
C MET A 39 3.89 -10.69 3.90
N ILE A 40 5.08 -10.73 3.28
CA ILE A 40 5.18 -10.84 1.82
C ILE A 40 4.56 -12.16 1.35
N ILE A 41 4.85 -13.27 2.04
CA ILE A 41 4.30 -14.59 1.72
C ILE A 41 2.78 -14.61 1.89
N ILE A 42 2.26 -14.05 2.98
CA ILE A 42 0.82 -13.99 3.24
C ILE A 42 0.12 -13.15 2.17
N LEU A 43 0.66 -11.99 1.81
CA LEU A 43 0.08 -11.12 0.78
C LEU A 43 0.08 -11.77 -0.60
N LEU A 44 1.17 -12.41 -1.00
CA LEU A 44 1.23 -13.14 -2.27
C LEU A 44 0.25 -14.32 -2.28
N PHE A 45 0.18 -15.09 -1.20
CA PHE A 45 -0.75 -16.20 -1.09
C PHE A 45 -2.21 -15.72 -1.16
N LEU A 46 -2.53 -14.65 -0.44
CA LEU A 46 -3.86 -14.04 -0.46
C LEU A 46 -4.20 -13.50 -1.85
N GLY A 47 -3.25 -12.87 -2.53
CA GLY A 47 -3.42 -12.37 -3.90
C GLY A 47 -3.72 -13.50 -4.87
N ILE A 48 -2.96 -14.59 -4.82
CA ILE A 48 -3.21 -15.78 -5.65
C ILE A 48 -4.58 -16.40 -5.32
N TYR A 49 -4.90 -16.56 -4.03
CA TYR A 49 -6.17 -17.11 -3.57
C TYR A 49 -7.37 -16.28 -4.08
N PHE A 50 -7.30 -14.95 -3.96
CA PHE A 50 -8.33 -14.06 -4.46
C PHE A 50 -8.42 -14.10 -6.00
N THR A 51 -7.30 -14.11 -6.72
CA THR A 51 -7.30 -14.21 -8.20
C THR A 51 -7.98 -15.48 -8.70
N ILE A 52 -7.76 -16.62 -8.02
CA ILE A 52 -8.41 -17.89 -8.35
C ILE A 52 -9.91 -17.83 -8.01
N ARG A 53 -10.26 -17.36 -6.81
CA ARG A 53 -11.67 -17.28 -6.33
C ARG A 53 -12.52 -16.32 -7.15
N LEU A 54 -11.92 -15.25 -7.66
CA LEU A 54 -12.58 -14.24 -8.50
C LEU A 54 -12.56 -14.60 -10.00
N HIS A 55 -12.15 -15.83 -10.36
CA HIS A 55 -12.11 -16.33 -11.74
C HIS A 55 -11.38 -15.40 -12.71
N PHE A 56 -10.16 -14.98 -12.37
CA PHE A 56 -9.30 -14.19 -13.26
C PHE A 56 -9.91 -12.83 -13.65
N LEU A 57 -10.38 -12.10 -12.64
CA LEU A 57 -10.97 -10.76 -12.78
C LEU A 57 -10.11 -9.74 -13.55
N GLN A 58 -8.80 -9.95 -13.60
CA GLN A 58 -7.85 -9.07 -14.32
C GLN A 58 -8.17 -8.95 -15.83
N LYS A 59 -8.93 -9.89 -16.42
CA LYS A 59 -9.44 -9.78 -17.79
C LYS A 59 -10.43 -8.62 -17.99
N TYR A 60 -11.15 -8.23 -16.94
CA TYR A 60 -12.18 -7.20 -16.98
C TYR A 60 -11.66 -5.79 -16.67
N THR A 61 -10.37 -5.64 -16.34
CA THR A 61 -9.73 -4.33 -16.10
C THR A 61 -9.80 -3.42 -17.33
N TRP A 62 -9.61 -3.97 -18.53
CA TRP A 62 -9.63 -3.17 -19.77
C TRP A 62 -11.01 -2.58 -20.10
N PRO A 63 -12.12 -3.33 -20.06
CA PRO A 63 -13.47 -2.77 -20.11
C PRO A 63 -13.76 -1.77 -18.98
N ALA A 64 -13.31 -2.04 -17.76
CA ALA A 64 -13.56 -1.17 -16.61
C ALA A 64 -12.93 0.22 -16.76
N MET A 65 -11.68 0.29 -17.22
CA MET A 65 -11.02 1.59 -17.48
C MET A 65 -11.78 2.44 -18.50
N LYS A 66 -12.30 1.82 -19.58
CA LYS A 66 -13.12 2.52 -20.57
C LYS A 66 -14.42 3.06 -19.97
N LEU A 67 -15.01 2.33 -19.04
CA LEU A 67 -16.24 2.72 -18.36
C LEU A 67 -16.00 3.87 -17.35
N SER A 68 -14.85 3.87 -16.66
CA SER A 68 -14.48 4.95 -15.73
C SER A 68 -14.24 6.30 -16.41
N VAL A 69 -13.79 6.30 -17.67
CA VAL A 69 -13.56 7.51 -18.47
C VAL A 69 -14.82 7.95 -19.22
N LYS A 70 -15.74 7.02 -19.54
CA LYS A 70 -17.00 7.36 -20.18
C LYS A 70 -17.88 8.15 -19.21
N LYS A 71 -18.36 9.31 -19.65
CA LYS A 71 -19.33 10.12 -18.90
C LYS A 71 -20.66 9.36 -18.88
N VAL A 72 -20.94 8.65 -17.79
CA VAL A 72 -22.23 8.03 -17.53
C VAL A 72 -22.98 8.97 -16.60
N GLU A 73 -24.12 9.51 -17.03
CA GLU A 73 -25.06 10.15 -16.11
C GLU A 73 -25.63 9.05 -15.22
N SER A 74 -25.17 9.01 -13.97
CA SER A 74 -25.66 8.08 -12.95
C SER A 74 -25.93 8.86 -11.67
N GLU A 75 -26.84 8.36 -10.85
CA GLU A 75 -27.33 8.96 -9.58
C GLU A 75 -26.28 9.07 -8.46
N GLY A 76 -24.99 9.02 -8.78
CA GLY A 76 -23.89 9.20 -7.83
C GLY A 76 -23.45 10.66 -7.74
N MET A 77 -23.27 11.17 -6.52
CA MET A 77 -22.81 12.54 -6.25
C MET A 77 -21.40 12.85 -6.79
N VAL A 78 -20.61 11.82 -7.12
CA VAL A 78 -19.23 11.97 -7.60
C VAL A 78 -19.08 11.32 -8.96
N SER A 79 -18.47 12.05 -9.91
CA SER A 79 -18.12 11.54 -11.24
C SER A 79 -17.24 10.30 -11.14
N SER A 80 -17.52 9.27 -11.94
CA SER A 80 -16.71 8.04 -12.03
C SER A 80 -15.21 8.31 -12.22
N PHE A 81 -14.87 9.34 -13.00
CA PHE A 81 -13.49 9.77 -13.20
C PHE A 81 -12.94 10.51 -11.96
N GLY A 82 -13.76 11.32 -11.30
CA GLY A 82 -13.37 12.03 -10.07
C GLY A 82 -13.01 11.07 -8.95
N SER A 83 -13.83 10.03 -8.71
CA SER A 83 -13.55 9.00 -7.72
C SER A 83 -12.25 8.24 -8.05
N LEU A 84 -12.01 7.92 -9.33
CA LEU A 84 -10.76 7.28 -9.75
C LEU A 84 -9.55 8.18 -9.50
N ALA A 85 -9.64 9.48 -9.83
CA ALA A 85 -8.57 10.44 -9.61
C ALA A 85 -8.23 10.61 -8.12
N VAL A 86 -9.24 10.67 -7.26
CA VAL A 86 -9.05 10.75 -5.79
C VAL A 86 -8.34 9.49 -5.28
N MET A 87 -8.75 8.30 -5.74
CA MET A 87 -8.12 7.04 -5.33
C MET A 87 -6.66 6.91 -5.80
N ILE A 88 -6.35 7.37 -7.02
CA ILE A 88 -4.96 7.39 -7.52
C ILE A 88 -4.13 8.40 -6.73
N GLY A 89 -4.66 9.61 -6.48
CA GLY A 89 -3.99 10.62 -5.67
C GLY A 89 -3.73 10.15 -4.23
N ALA A 90 -4.62 9.35 -3.65
CA ALA A 90 -4.44 8.78 -2.32
C ALA A 90 -3.37 7.68 -2.25
N THR A 91 -3.06 7.02 -3.37
CA THR A 91 -2.14 5.86 -3.41
C THR A 91 -0.77 6.20 -3.99
N VAL A 92 -0.67 7.25 -4.81
CA VAL A 92 0.58 7.72 -5.39
C VAL A 92 1.14 8.87 -4.55
N GLY A 93 2.26 8.61 -3.86
CA GLY A 93 2.96 9.62 -3.08
C GLY A 93 4.48 9.52 -3.20
N THR A 94 5.19 10.41 -2.51
CA THR A 94 6.66 10.38 -2.40
C THR A 94 7.17 9.05 -1.86
N GLY A 95 6.43 8.43 -0.94
CA GLY A 95 6.75 7.11 -0.40
C GLY A 95 6.77 6.01 -1.47
N SER A 96 5.85 6.04 -2.43
CA SER A 96 5.83 5.07 -3.54
C SER A 96 7.05 5.22 -4.45
N ILE A 97 7.54 6.45 -4.66
CA ILE A 97 8.73 6.73 -5.47
C ILE A 97 9.98 6.27 -4.74
N ILE A 98 10.16 6.70 -3.48
CA ILE A 98 11.33 6.32 -2.66
C ILE A 98 11.38 4.79 -2.49
N GLY A 99 10.25 4.15 -2.24
CA GLY A 99 10.17 2.70 -2.10
C GLY A 99 10.62 1.96 -3.37
N VAL A 100 10.23 2.43 -4.55
CA VAL A 100 10.71 1.85 -5.82
C VAL A 100 12.20 2.11 -6.00
N THR A 101 12.69 3.31 -5.70
CA THR A 101 14.13 3.63 -5.81
C THR A 101 14.97 2.76 -4.89
N THR A 102 14.59 2.60 -3.62
CA THR A 102 15.31 1.75 -2.66
C THR A 102 15.27 0.29 -3.08
N ALA A 103 14.11 -0.21 -3.50
CA ALA A 103 13.99 -1.61 -3.93
C ALA A 103 14.81 -1.93 -5.20
N VAL A 104 14.95 -0.98 -6.13
CA VAL A 104 15.81 -1.14 -7.31
C VAL A 104 17.29 -0.96 -6.94
N ALA A 105 17.62 -0.06 -6.02
CA ALA A 105 18.98 0.15 -5.55
C ALA A 105 19.52 -1.08 -4.80
N GLU A 106 18.69 -1.72 -3.96
CA GLU A 106 19.07 -2.89 -3.18
C GLU A 106 18.87 -4.21 -3.94
N GLY A 107 17.78 -4.34 -4.70
CA GLY A 107 17.40 -5.57 -5.41
C GLY A 107 17.84 -5.65 -6.88
N GLY A 108 18.44 -4.58 -7.41
CA GLY A 108 18.84 -4.49 -8.80
C GLY A 108 17.66 -4.34 -9.78
N PRO A 109 17.92 -4.35 -11.10
CA PRO A 109 16.90 -4.12 -12.12
C PRO A 109 15.81 -5.21 -12.15
N GLY A 110 16.09 -6.41 -11.61
CA GLY A 110 15.13 -7.50 -11.52
C GLY A 110 13.95 -7.22 -10.58
N ALA A 111 14.07 -6.25 -9.67
CA ALA A 111 12.99 -5.87 -8.75
C ALA A 111 11.74 -5.38 -9.50
N LEU A 112 11.91 -4.70 -10.64
CA LEU A 112 10.79 -4.19 -11.44
C LEU A 112 9.90 -5.32 -11.98
N PHE A 113 10.50 -6.43 -12.39
CA PHE A 113 9.74 -7.60 -12.85
C PHE A 113 8.85 -8.17 -11.74
N TRP A 114 9.41 -8.29 -10.54
CA TRP A 114 8.66 -8.79 -9.38
C TRP A 114 7.59 -7.80 -8.88
N MET A 115 7.83 -6.49 -8.99
CA MET A 115 6.83 -5.48 -8.66
C MET A 115 5.60 -5.56 -9.58
N VAL A 116 5.79 -5.78 -10.88
CA VAL A 116 4.67 -5.94 -11.82
C VAL A 116 3.85 -7.19 -11.48
N ILE A 117 4.52 -8.31 -11.19
CA ILE A 117 3.87 -9.56 -10.79
C ILE A 117 3.09 -9.39 -9.47
N ALA A 118 3.74 -8.81 -8.45
CA ALA A 118 3.10 -8.56 -7.15
C ALA A 118 1.90 -7.60 -7.29
N GLY A 119 2.04 -6.54 -8.09
CA GLY A 119 0.97 -5.60 -8.39
C GLY A 119 -0.22 -6.27 -9.08
N PHE A 120 0.04 -7.19 -10.01
CA PHE A 120 -1.00 -7.96 -10.68
C PHE A 120 -1.84 -8.77 -9.69
N PHE A 121 -1.22 -9.52 -8.76
CA PHE A 121 -1.95 -10.28 -7.75
C PHE A 121 -2.64 -9.38 -6.71
N ASN A 122 -2.01 -8.29 -6.29
CA ASN A 122 -2.60 -7.36 -5.32
C ASN A 122 -3.84 -6.63 -5.85
N PHE A 123 -3.98 -6.50 -7.17
CA PHE A 123 -5.18 -5.94 -7.78
C PHE A 123 -6.47 -6.68 -7.38
N ALA A 124 -6.40 -8.01 -7.26
CA ALA A 124 -7.55 -8.83 -6.88
C ALA A 124 -7.98 -8.60 -5.41
N ILE A 125 -7.00 -8.40 -4.51
CA ILE A 125 -7.26 -8.07 -3.10
C ILE A 125 -7.94 -6.71 -3.02
N LYS A 126 -7.39 -5.70 -3.70
CA LYS A 126 -7.95 -4.35 -3.65
C LYS A 126 -9.36 -4.28 -4.20
N TYR A 127 -9.63 -5.06 -5.25
CA TYR A 127 -10.99 -5.21 -5.77
C TYR A 127 -11.94 -5.81 -4.73
N GLY A 128 -11.50 -6.85 -4.00
CA GLY A 128 -12.27 -7.46 -2.91
C GLY A 128 -12.66 -6.46 -1.82
N GLU A 129 -11.70 -5.64 -1.37
CA GLU A 129 -11.96 -4.54 -0.41
C GLU A 129 -13.02 -3.57 -0.94
N CYS A 130 -12.84 -3.08 -2.17
CA CYS A 130 -13.80 -2.15 -2.78
C CYS A 130 -15.21 -2.75 -2.87
N MET A 131 -15.35 -4.03 -3.20
CA MET A 131 -16.64 -4.72 -3.27
C MET A 131 -17.33 -4.82 -1.90
N VAL A 132 -16.56 -5.06 -0.83
CA VAL A 132 -17.06 -5.09 0.54
C VAL A 132 -17.51 -3.68 0.96
N ALA A 133 -16.70 -2.66 0.69
CA ALA A 133 -17.07 -1.27 0.94
C ALA A 133 -18.35 -0.85 0.21
N PHE A 134 -18.56 -1.29 -1.04
CA PHE A 134 -19.80 -1.04 -1.77
C PHE A 134 -21.01 -1.75 -1.18
N LYS A 135 -20.84 -2.96 -0.63
CA LYS A 135 -21.92 -3.73 -0.01
C LYS A 135 -22.36 -3.14 1.33
N TYR A 136 -21.42 -2.65 2.14
CA TYR A 136 -21.69 -2.13 3.48
C TYR A 136 -21.81 -0.60 3.54
N ARG A 137 -21.84 0.09 2.40
CA ARG A 137 -22.08 1.54 2.36
C ARG A 137 -23.41 1.88 3.01
N VAL A 138 -23.40 2.88 3.89
CA VAL A 138 -24.60 3.39 4.56
C VAL A 138 -24.98 4.72 3.92
N ARG A 139 -26.26 4.90 3.68
CA ARG A 139 -26.81 6.18 3.21
C ARG A 139 -27.13 7.06 4.42
N LEU A 140 -26.51 8.22 4.48
CA LEU A 140 -26.78 9.22 5.50
C LEU A 140 -28.13 9.92 5.25
N PRO A 141 -28.71 10.55 6.28
CA PRO A 141 -29.93 11.35 6.15
C PRO A 141 -29.81 12.46 5.10
N ASP A 142 -28.61 13.00 4.92
CA ASP A 142 -28.28 14.06 3.95
C ASP A 142 -28.15 13.54 2.50
N GLY A 143 -28.38 12.24 2.27
CA GLY A 143 -28.29 11.61 0.95
C GLY A 143 -26.88 11.19 0.53
N GLU A 144 -25.86 11.49 1.34
CA GLU A 144 -24.47 11.06 1.14
C GLU A 144 -24.30 9.56 1.41
N TYR A 145 -23.35 8.94 0.71
CA TYR A 145 -22.96 7.55 0.95
C TYR A 145 -21.60 7.54 1.66
N VAL A 146 -21.56 6.94 2.86
CA VAL A 146 -20.31 6.70 3.59
C VAL A 146 -20.03 5.20 3.56
N GLY A 147 -18.84 4.86 3.07
CA GLY A 147 -18.31 3.49 3.03
C GLY A 147 -16.85 3.50 3.47
N GLY A 148 -16.51 2.55 4.34
CA GLY A 148 -15.16 2.27 4.82
C GLY A 148 -14.75 0.83 4.49
N PRO A 149 -13.49 0.45 4.77
CA PRO A 149 -12.73 -0.60 4.09
C PRO A 149 -13.47 -1.93 3.85
#